data_AF-A0A7J8IVJ4-F1
#
_entry.id   AF-A0A7J8IVJ4-F1
#
_cell.length_a   1.000
_cell.length_b   1.000
_cell.length_c   1.000
_cell.angle_alpha   90.00
_cell.angle_beta   90.00
_cell.angle_gamma   90.00
#
_symmetry.space_group_name_H-M   'P 1'
#
loop_
_entity.id
_entity.type
_entity.pdbx_description
1 polymer ?
#
loop_
_entity_poly.entity_id
_entity_poly.type
_entity_poly.pdbx_seq_one_letter_code
_entity_poly.pdbx_strand_id
1 'polypeptide(L)'
;MLAPSLKQFSLRVEILPSYIPVRVAEKILFVGESVQMFENQNVNLTRKGSILKNQEDTFAAELHRLKQQPLFSLVDFEQVVDRIRSTVAEHLWKLMVEESDLLGQLKIIKDFYLLGRGELFQAFIDTAQHMLKTPPTAVTEHDVNVAFQQSAHKVLLDDDNLLPLLHLTIEYHGKEQKDAAQAREGPSRETSPREAPASGWAALGLSYKVQWPLHILFTPAVLEKYNVVFKYLLSVRRVQAELQHCWALQMQRKHLKSNQTDAVKWRLRNHMAFLVDNLQYYLQVDVLESQFSQLLHQINSTRDFESIRLAHDHFLSNLLAQSFILLKPVFHCLNEILDLCHSFCSLVSQNLGPLDERGAAQLSILVKGFSRQSSLLFKILSSVRNHQINSDLAQLLLRLDYNKYYTQAGGTLGSFGM
;
A
#
# COMPACT_ATOMS: atom_id res chain seq x y z
N MET A 1 -12.20 13.14 -15.71
CA MET A 1 -13.44 13.25 -14.91
C MET A 1 -13.04 13.18 -13.46
N LEU A 2 -13.07 14.31 -12.77
CA LEU A 2 -12.74 14.43 -11.36
C LEU A 2 -13.73 13.57 -10.56
N ALA A 3 -13.19 12.62 -9.77
CA ALA A 3 -13.99 11.82 -8.86
C ALA A 3 -14.70 12.75 -7.86
N PRO A 4 -16.03 12.67 -7.71
CA PRO A 4 -16.71 13.47 -6.71
C PRO A 4 -16.26 13.04 -5.32
N SER A 5 -15.86 14.03 -4.51
CA SER A 5 -15.47 13.86 -3.12
C SER A 5 -16.59 13.20 -2.31
N LEU A 6 -16.35 11.98 -1.82
CA LEU A 6 -17.24 11.20 -0.95
C LEU A 6 -17.25 11.75 0.50
N LYS A 7 -17.59 13.03 0.66
CA LYS A 7 -18.17 13.57 1.90
C LYS A 7 -19.30 14.50 1.51
N GLN A 8 -20.39 13.93 1.01
CA GLN A 8 -21.59 14.71 0.70
C GLN A 8 -22.36 15.04 1.99
N PHE A 9 -22.21 14.23 3.04
CA PHE A 9 -22.90 14.41 4.32
C PHE A 9 -21.91 14.38 5.50
N SER A 10 -22.26 15.09 6.57
CA SER A 10 -21.47 15.15 7.80
C SER A 10 -22.36 15.56 8.98
N LEU A 11 -21.99 15.16 10.19
CA LEU A 11 -22.71 15.56 11.40
C LEU A 11 -22.43 17.02 11.75
N ARG A 12 -23.50 17.80 11.89
CA ARG A 12 -23.45 19.13 12.49
C ARG A 12 -23.73 19.01 14.00
N VAL A 13 -22.68 18.78 14.77
CA VAL A 13 -22.77 18.51 16.22
C VAL A 13 -23.39 19.68 17.00
N GLU A 14 -23.21 20.92 16.52
CA GLU A 14 -23.77 22.14 17.13
C GLU A 14 -25.32 22.18 17.16
N ILE A 15 -26.00 21.45 16.27
CA ILE A 15 -27.48 21.36 16.25
C ILE A 15 -28.00 20.00 16.76
N LEU A 16 -27.10 19.09 17.14
CA LEU A 16 -27.49 17.79 17.67
C LEU A 16 -28.06 17.97 19.09
N PRO A 17 -29.32 17.60 19.36
CA PRO A 17 -29.86 17.71 20.71
C PRO A 17 -29.00 16.93 21.71
N SER A 18 -28.63 17.56 22.82
CA SER A 18 -27.66 17.00 23.79
C SER A 18 -28.10 15.69 24.45
N TYR A 19 -29.40 15.42 24.48
CA TYR A 19 -29.96 14.16 24.96
C TYR A 19 -29.87 13.00 23.94
N ILE A 20 -29.46 13.28 22.71
CA ILE A 20 -29.15 12.27 21.68
C ILE A 20 -27.63 12.11 21.60
N PRO A 21 -27.08 10.95 22.00
CA PRO A 21 -25.65 10.69 21.90
C PRO A 21 -25.14 10.76 20.45
N VAL A 22 -23.93 11.27 20.25
CA VAL A 22 -23.28 11.33 18.93
C VAL A 22 -23.23 9.96 18.25
N ARG A 23 -22.99 8.88 19.02
CA ARG A 23 -23.02 7.49 18.53
C ARG A 23 -24.35 7.08 17.87
N VAL A 24 -25.48 7.67 18.27
CA VAL A 24 -26.79 7.40 17.64
C VAL A 24 -26.95 8.24 16.36
N ALA A 25 -26.48 9.49 16.38
CA ALA A 25 -26.47 10.35 15.20
C ALA A 25 -25.62 9.77 14.05
N GLU A 26 -24.47 9.16 14.37
CA GLU A 26 -23.61 8.47 13.39
C GLU A 26 -24.35 7.30 12.71
N LYS A 27 -25.17 6.53 13.46
CA LYS A 27 -25.99 5.45 12.88
C LYS A 27 -27.02 6.00 11.90
N ILE A 28 -27.65 7.12 12.23
CA ILE A 28 -28.63 7.80 11.36
C ILE A 28 -27.95 8.33 10.10
N LEU A 29 -26.79 8.97 10.25
CA LEU A 29 -25.99 9.45 9.13
C LEU A 29 -25.63 8.30 8.18
N PHE A 30 -25.10 7.20 8.72
CA PHE A 30 -24.76 6.00 7.94
C PHE A 30 -25.97 5.45 7.17
N VAL A 31 -27.13 5.31 7.81
CA VAL A 31 -28.37 4.85 7.15
C VAL A 31 -28.75 5.79 6.01
N GLY A 32 -28.75 7.10 6.26
CA GLY A 32 -29.11 8.10 5.24
C GLY A 32 -28.14 8.13 4.07
N GLU A 33 -26.83 8.11 4.34
CA GLU A 33 -25.78 8.04 3.30
C GLU A 33 -25.94 6.78 2.45
N SER A 34 -26.20 5.65 3.10
CA SER A 34 -26.42 4.38 2.41
C SER A 34 -27.63 4.47 1.49
N VAL A 35 -28.79 4.92 1.97
CA VAL A 35 -30.02 5.04 1.16
C VAL A 35 -29.82 6.00 -0.02
N GLN A 36 -29.28 7.20 0.22
CA GLN A 36 -29.04 8.20 -0.83
C GLN A 36 -28.13 7.68 -1.95
N MET A 37 -27.14 6.86 -1.58
CA MET A 37 -26.19 6.29 -2.52
C MET A 37 -26.85 5.33 -3.52
N PHE A 38 -27.95 4.65 -3.13
CA PHE A 38 -28.76 3.86 -4.06
C PHE A 38 -29.66 4.73 -4.95
N GLU A 39 -30.24 5.80 -4.40
CA GLU A 39 -31.13 6.68 -5.16
C GLU A 39 -30.42 7.41 -6.30
N ASN A 40 -29.19 7.89 -6.06
CA ASN A 40 -28.42 8.64 -7.05
C ASN A 40 -28.02 7.82 -8.30
N GLN A 41 -28.04 6.49 -8.24
CA GLN A 41 -27.68 5.61 -9.38
C GLN A 41 -28.88 4.86 -9.98
N ASN A 42 -30.09 5.07 -9.44
CA ASN A 42 -31.32 4.41 -9.89
C ASN A 42 -31.81 4.82 -11.29
N VAL A 43 -31.08 5.64 -12.05
CA VAL A 43 -31.44 5.94 -13.45
C VAL A 43 -31.34 4.69 -14.35
N ASN A 44 -30.53 3.68 -13.98
CA ASN A 44 -30.39 2.42 -14.74
C ASN A 44 -30.89 1.16 -14.01
N LEU A 45 -31.30 1.26 -12.73
CA LEU A 45 -31.66 0.12 -11.87
C LEU A 45 -33.18 0.03 -11.60
N THR A 46 -34.01 0.34 -12.59
CA THR A 46 -35.49 0.31 -12.55
C THR A 46 -36.13 -1.07 -12.24
N ARG A 47 -35.39 -2.05 -11.68
CA ARG A 47 -35.92 -3.37 -11.30
C ARG A 47 -35.47 -3.95 -9.95
N LYS A 48 -34.59 -3.31 -9.18
CA LYS A 48 -34.27 -3.75 -7.81
C LYS A 48 -34.56 -2.58 -6.88
N GLY A 49 -35.62 -2.69 -6.07
CA GLY A 49 -36.15 -1.62 -5.24
C GLY A 49 -35.17 -1.04 -4.21
N SER A 50 -35.68 -0.10 -3.39
CA SER A 50 -34.98 0.52 -2.24
C SER A 50 -34.08 -0.47 -1.48
N ILE A 51 -32.95 0.00 -0.93
CA ILE A 51 -32.09 -0.83 -0.05
C ILE A 51 -32.86 -1.41 1.15
N LEU A 52 -34.00 -0.80 1.49
CA LEU A 52 -34.92 -1.24 2.52
C LEU A 52 -35.93 -2.31 2.04
N LYS A 53 -36.00 -2.57 0.72
CA LYS A 53 -36.92 -3.51 0.05
C LYS A 53 -38.34 -3.34 0.60
N ASN A 54 -38.97 -4.42 1.06
CA ASN A 54 -40.34 -4.44 1.58
C ASN A 54 -40.42 -4.03 3.06
N GLN A 55 -39.30 -3.66 3.71
CA GLN A 55 -39.28 -3.23 5.12
C GLN A 55 -39.53 -1.73 5.29
N GLU A 56 -39.60 -0.96 4.20
CA GLU A 56 -39.83 0.48 4.24
C GLU A 56 -41.12 0.84 5.00
N ASP A 57 -42.24 0.16 4.70
CA ASP A 57 -43.51 0.34 5.41
C ASP A 57 -43.41 0.00 6.90
N THR A 58 -42.62 -1.02 7.24
CA THR A 58 -42.41 -1.42 8.64
C THR A 58 -41.63 -0.34 9.39
N PHE A 59 -40.59 0.23 8.78
CA PHE A 59 -39.81 1.30 9.39
C PHE A 59 -40.60 2.61 9.48
N ALA A 60 -41.40 2.94 8.46
CA ALA A 60 -42.31 4.06 8.49
C ALA A 60 -43.31 3.93 9.64
N ALA A 61 -43.87 2.73 9.86
CA ALA A 61 -44.77 2.46 10.97
C ALA A 61 -44.09 2.61 12.35
N GLU A 62 -42.86 2.12 12.52
CA GLU A 62 -42.10 2.27 13.78
C GLU A 62 -41.75 3.74 14.07
N LEU A 63 -41.32 4.49 13.06
CA LEU A 63 -41.05 5.93 13.21
C LEU A 63 -42.34 6.71 13.51
N HIS A 64 -43.46 6.32 12.89
CA HIS A 64 -44.76 6.88 13.20
C HIS A 64 -45.19 6.54 14.64
N ARG A 65 -44.97 5.31 15.10
CA ARG A 65 -45.23 4.89 16.49
C ARG A 65 -44.45 5.74 17.49
N LEU A 66 -43.16 5.97 17.25
CA LEU A 66 -42.33 6.84 18.08
C LEU A 66 -42.85 8.28 18.10
N LYS A 67 -43.28 8.81 16.95
CA LYS A 67 -43.84 10.15 16.84
C LYS A 67 -45.12 10.34 17.66
N GLN A 68 -45.92 9.29 17.84
CA GLN A 68 -47.18 9.36 18.61
C GLN A 68 -46.98 9.30 20.13
N GLN A 69 -45.77 9.03 20.63
CA GLN A 69 -45.52 8.96 22.07
C GLN A 69 -45.48 10.35 22.69
N PRO A 70 -46.15 10.57 23.84
CA PRO A 70 -46.15 11.88 24.52
C PRO A 70 -44.83 12.19 25.24
N LEU A 71 -44.01 11.17 25.51
CA LEU A 71 -42.72 11.29 26.20
C LEU A 71 -41.61 10.66 25.34
N PHE A 72 -40.45 11.34 25.28
CA PHE A 72 -39.29 10.83 24.56
C PHE A 72 -38.54 9.77 25.38
N SER A 73 -38.40 8.57 24.83
CA SER A 73 -37.57 7.49 25.39
C SER A 73 -36.36 7.28 24.49
N LEU A 74 -35.15 7.59 25.00
CA LEU A 74 -33.91 7.37 24.26
C LEU A 74 -33.69 5.89 23.94
N VAL A 75 -34.09 4.99 24.83
CA VAL A 75 -33.91 3.54 24.64
C VAL A 75 -34.80 3.03 23.51
N ASP A 76 -36.07 3.44 23.47
CA ASP A 76 -37.01 3.06 22.39
C ASP A 76 -36.58 3.67 21.05
N PHE A 77 -36.21 4.95 21.05
CA PHE A 77 -35.67 5.62 19.87
C PHE A 77 -34.42 4.91 19.32
N GLU A 78 -33.46 4.59 20.18
CA GLU A 78 -32.23 3.92 19.77
C GLU A 78 -32.49 2.49 19.25
N GLN A 79 -33.41 1.74 19.86
CA GLN A 79 -33.79 0.40 19.36
C GLN A 79 -34.32 0.44 17.93
N VAL A 80 -35.16 1.43 17.59
CA VAL A 80 -35.68 1.59 16.23
C VAL A 80 -34.55 1.97 15.27
N VAL A 81 -33.67 2.90 15.65
CA VAL A 81 -32.48 3.28 14.86
C VAL A 81 -31.57 2.07 14.62
N ASP A 82 -31.31 1.25 15.64
CA ASP A 82 -30.48 0.05 15.53
C ASP A 82 -31.08 -1.02 14.63
N ARG A 83 -32.41 -1.16 14.65
CA ARG A 83 -33.12 -2.09 13.75
C ARG A 83 -32.99 -1.65 12.30
N ILE A 84 -33.23 -0.37 12.01
CA ILE A 84 -33.09 0.18 10.65
C ILE A 84 -31.64 0.03 10.17
N ARG A 85 -30.68 0.43 11.01
CA ARG A 85 -29.24 0.33 10.71
C ARG A 85 -28.82 -1.10 10.40
N SER A 86 -29.23 -2.07 11.22
CA SER A 86 -28.85 -3.47 11.04
C SER A 86 -29.41 -4.05 9.74
N THR A 87 -30.65 -3.73 9.37
CA THR A 87 -31.22 -4.13 8.07
C THR A 87 -30.44 -3.53 6.90
N VAL A 88 -30.13 -2.23 6.95
CA VAL A 88 -29.36 -1.57 5.89
C VAL A 88 -27.96 -2.17 5.77
N ALA A 89 -27.28 -2.41 6.89
CA ALA A 89 -25.96 -3.01 6.93
C ALA A 89 -25.94 -4.43 6.35
N GLU A 90 -26.95 -5.26 6.65
CA GLU A 90 -27.07 -6.62 6.09
C GLU A 90 -27.30 -6.59 4.58
N HIS A 91 -28.13 -5.66 4.08
CA HIS A 91 -28.36 -5.55 2.65
C HIS A 91 -27.14 -5.02 1.89
N LEU A 92 -26.42 -4.05 2.45
CA LEU A 92 -25.14 -3.60 1.90
C LEU A 92 -24.12 -4.74 1.85
N TRP A 93 -24.05 -5.55 2.90
CA TRP A 93 -23.20 -6.73 2.94
C TRP A 93 -23.55 -7.68 1.78
N LYS A 94 -24.84 -8.00 1.58
CA LYS A 94 -25.29 -8.89 0.48
C LYS A 94 -24.92 -8.31 -0.88
N LEU A 95 -25.19 -7.02 -1.09
CA LEU A 95 -24.84 -6.36 -2.34
C LEU A 95 -23.33 -6.43 -2.63
N MET A 96 -22.50 -6.14 -1.65
CA MET A 96 -21.05 -6.08 -1.87
C MET A 96 -20.41 -7.46 -1.99
N VAL A 97 -20.76 -8.38 -1.10
CA VAL A 97 -20.15 -9.72 -1.03
C VAL A 97 -20.75 -10.66 -2.07
N GLU A 98 -22.07 -10.71 -2.19
CA GLU A 98 -22.77 -11.67 -3.05
C GLU A 98 -22.99 -11.12 -4.47
N GLU A 99 -23.35 -9.84 -4.63
CA GLU A 99 -23.72 -9.29 -5.94
C GLU A 99 -22.57 -8.58 -6.68
N SER A 100 -21.55 -8.11 -5.95
CA SER A 100 -20.48 -7.24 -6.51
C SER A 100 -19.08 -7.85 -6.43
N ASP A 101 -18.97 -9.11 -6.01
CA ASP A 101 -17.70 -9.85 -5.90
C ASP A 101 -16.59 -9.10 -5.13
N LEU A 102 -16.91 -8.63 -3.92
CA LEU A 102 -15.94 -7.95 -3.05
C LEU A 102 -14.67 -8.79 -2.84
N LEU A 103 -14.80 -10.11 -2.69
CA LEU A 103 -13.67 -11.00 -2.47
C LEU A 103 -12.74 -11.07 -3.69
N GLY A 104 -13.29 -11.14 -4.91
CA GLY A 104 -12.52 -11.06 -6.14
C GLY A 104 -11.80 -9.72 -6.28
N GLN A 105 -12.48 -8.60 -5.96
CA GLN A 105 -11.83 -7.29 -6.02
C GLN A 105 -10.75 -7.11 -4.95
N LEU A 106 -10.92 -7.65 -3.74
CA LEU A 106 -9.85 -7.68 -2.74
C LEU A 106 -8.64 -8.49 -3.20
N LYS A 107 -8.86 -9.61 -3.90
CA LYS A 107 -7.79 -10.39 -4.52
C LYS A 107 -7.06 -9.59 -5.60
N ILE A 108 -7.76 -8.82 -6.42
CA ILE A 108 -7.16 -7.90 -7.38
C ILE A 108 -6.32 -6.84 -6.66
N ILE A 109 -6.87 -6.17 -5.63
CA ILE A 109 -6.11 -5.20 -4.84
C ILE A 109 -4.83 -5.82 -4.27
N LYS A 110 -4.90 -7.05 -3.73
CA LYS A 110 -3.71 -7.80 -3.28
C LYS A 110 -2.72 -8.09 -4.41
N ASP A 111 -3.21 -8.54 -5.56
CA ASP A 111 -2.35 -8.94 -6.68
C ASP A 111 -1.54 -7.77 -7.23
N PHE A 112 -2.12 -6.56 -7.25
CA PHE A 112 -1.49 -5.39 -7.86
C PHE A 112 -0.87 -4.42 -6.84
N TYR A 113 -1.59 -3.98 -5.81
CA TYR A 113 -1.00 -3.07 -4.81
C TYR A 113 -0.05 -3.79 -3.85
N LEU A 114 -0.32 -5.06 -3.53
CA LEU A 114 0.51 -5.84 -2.60
C LEU A 114 1.48 -6.79 -3.34
N LEU A 115 1.64 -6.61 -4.65
CA LEU A 115 2.51 -7.40 -5.52
C LEU A 115 2.29 -8.92 -5.44
N GLY A 116 1.04 -9.36 -5.25
CA GLY A 116 0.70 -10.79 -5.21
C GLY A 116 1.06 -11.55 -6.51
N ARG A 117 1.11 -10.84 -7.65
CA ARG A 117 1.62 -11.37 -8.94
C ARG A 117 3.09 -11.04 -9.14
N GLY A 118 3.95 -11.72 -8.39
CA GLY A 118 5.39 -11.44 -8.39
C GLY A 118 6.06 -11.61 -9.75
N GLU A 119 5.59 -12.55 -10.57
CA GLU A 119 6.04 -12.80 -11.94
C GLU A 119 5.73 -11.64 -12.89
N LEU A 120 4.53 -11.06 -12.77
CA LEU A 120 4.11 -9.90 -13.56
C LEU A 120 5.01 -8.69 -13.25
N PHE A 121 5.17 -8.37 -11.96
CA PHE A 121 5.97 -7.22 -11.56
C PHE A 121 7.45 -7.42 -11.83
N GLN A 122 7.97 -8.66 -11.79
CA GLN A 122 9.32 -8.97 -12.24
C GLN A 122 9.49 -8.64 -13.73
N ALA A 123 8.59 -9.14 -14.59
CA ALA A 123 8.64 -8.86 -16.03
C ALA A 123 8.49 -7.36 -16.33
N PHE A 124 7.63 -6.67 -15.58
CA PHE A 124 7.45 -5.22 -15.67
C PHE A 124 8.70 -4.44 -15.27
N ILE A 125 9.33 -4.78 -14.13
CA ILE A 125 10.58 -4.13 -13.69
C ILE A 125 11.65 -4.27 -14.76
N ASP A 126 11.84 -5.47 -15.30
CA ASP A 126 12.85 -5.73 -16.33
C ASP A 126 12.59 -4.91 -17.60
N THR A 127 11.33 -4.73 -17.99
CA THR A 127 10.92 -3.99 -19.19
C THR A 127 11.02 -2.48 -18.97
N ALA A 128 10.57 -1.97 -17.81
CA ALA A 128 10.45 -0.54 -17.53
C ALA A 128 11.73 0.10 -16.95
N GLN A 129 12.74 -0.67 -16.55
CA GLN A 129 13.96 -0.15 -15.93
C GLN A 129 14.65 0.96 -16.73
N HIS A 130 14.73 0.81 -18.05
CA HIS A 130 15.44 1.76 -18.90
C HIS A 130 14.73 3.12 -19.04
N MET A 131 13.40 3.15 -18.90
CA MET A 131 12.57 4.36 -19.02
C MET A 131 12.28 5.03 -17.67
N LEU A 132 12.28 4.27 -16.57
CA LEU A 132 11.98 4.78 -15.23
C LEU A 132 13.22 5.19 -14.41
N LYS A 133 14.43 4.84 -14.87
CA LYS A 133 15.69 5.29 -14.23
C LYS A 133 15.97 6.80 -14.42
N THR A 134 15.41 7.41 -15.46
CA THR A 134 15.55 8.85 -15.74
C THR A 134 14.39 9.64 -15.15
N PRO A 135 14.55 10.97 -14.95
CA PRO A 135 13.43 11.83 -14.57
C PRO A 135 12.24 11.69 -15.55
N PRO A 136 10.99 11.69 -15.04
CA PRO A 136 9.82 11.49 -15.87
C PRO A 136 9.59 12.65 -16.85
N THR A 137 9.03 12.32 -18.00
CA THR A 137 8.61 13.26 -19.05
C THR A 137 7.11 13.13 -19.29
N ALA A 138 6.53 14.00 -20.13
CA ALA A 138 5.10 13.97 -20.44
C ALA A 138 4.61 12.66 -21.09
N VAL A 139 5.51 11.89 -21.74
CA VAL A 139 5.16 10.61 -22.38
C VAL A 139 5.39 9.39 -21.49
N THR A 140 6.16 9.56 -20.39
CA THR A 140 6.57 8.44 -19.52
C THR A 140 5.39 7.67 -18.96
N GLU A 141 4.29 8.35 -18.59
CA GLU A 141 3.07 7.67 -18.11
C GLU A 141 2.49 6.72 -19.16
N HIS A 142 2.43 7.13 -20.42
CA HIS A 142 1.93 6.29 -21.52
C HIS A 142 2.85 5.09 -21.78
N ASP A 143 4.15 5.35 -21.93
CA ASP A 143 5.14 4.31 -22.25
C ASP A 143 5.19 3.22 -21.17
N VAL A 144 5.07 3.63 -19.89
CA VAL A 144 5.07 2.71 -18.75
C VAL A 144 3.82 1.84 -18.72
N ASN A 145 2.66 2.37 -19.07
CA ASN A 145 1.43 1.56 -19.17
C ASN A 145 1.51 0.56 -20.34
N VAL A 146 2.09 0.95 -21.48
CA VAL A 146 2.35 0.01 -22.59
C VAL A 146 3.31 -1.09 -22.15
N ALA A 147 4.39 -0.76 -21.44
CA ALA A 147 5.32 -1.74 -20.88
C ALA A 147 4.64 -2.70 -19.88
N PHE A 148 3.71 -2.18 -19.07
CA PHE A 148 2.94 -2.99 -18.14
C PHE A 148 2.00 -3.97 -18.85
N GLN A 149 1.29 -3.53 -19.89
CA GLN A 149 0.45 -4.39 -20.73
C GLN A 149 1.27 -5.48 -21.43
N GLN A 150 2.44 -5.11 -22.00
CA GLN A 150 3.36 -6.08 -22.60
C GLN A 150 3.84 -7.12 -21.59
N SER A 151 4.13 -6.69 -20.36
CA SER A 151 4.55 -7.59 -19.28
C SER A 151 3.42 -8.54 -18.88
N ALA A 152 2.17 -8.05 -18.83
CA ALA A 152 0.99 -8.88 -18.59
C ALA A 152 0.78 -9.94 -19.67
N HIS A 153 0.92 -9.58 -20.95
CA HIS A 153 0.85 -10.54 -22.05
C HIS A 153 2.00 -11.57 -21.98
N LYS A 154 3.21 -11.15 -21.59
CA LYS A 154 4.38 -12.03 -21.48
C LYS A 154 4.19 -13.12 -20.42
N VAL A 155 3.47 -12.82 -19.34
CA VAL A 155 3.16 -13.78 -18.27
C VAL A 155 1.85 -14.53 -18.47
N LEU A 156 1.22 -14.39 -19.65
CA LEU A 156 -0.06 -15.03 -20.00
C LEU A 156 -1.16 -14.70 -18.98
N LEU A 157 -1.32 -13.41 -18.65
CA LEU A 157 -2.43 -12.98 -17.81
C LEU A 157 -3.75 -13.10 -18.57
N ASP A 158 -4.52 -14.14 -18.27
CA ASP A 158 -5.73 -14.55 -19.02
C ASP A 158 -6.97 -13.64 -18.87
N ASP A 159 -6.86 -12.49 -18.19
CA ASP A 159 -8.01 -11.61 -17.89
C ASP A 159 -7.89 -10.25 -18.59
N ASP A 160 -8.32 -10.22 -19.85
CA ASP A 160 -8.33 -9.01 -20.69
C ASP A 160 -9.24 -7.90 -20.12
N ASN A 161 -10.21 -8.24 -19.27
CA ASN A 161 -11.14 -7.27 -18.67
C ASN A 161 -10.53 -6.56 -17.44
N LEU A 162 -9.46 -7.11 -16.87
CA LEU A 162 -8.82 -6.60 -15.66
C LEU A 162 -7.87 -5.43 -15.94
N LEU A 163 -7.08 -5.53 -17.02
CA LEU A 163 -6.09 -4.52 -17.40
C LEU A 163 -6.67 -3.10 -17.58
N PRO A 164 -7.85 -2.90 -18.20
CA PRO A 164 -8.46 -1.57 -18.32
C PRO A 164 -8.86 -0.92 -16.98
N LEU A 165 -8.98 -1.70 -15.89
CA LEU A 165 -9.28 -1.19 -14.56
C LEU A 165 -8.05 -0.68 -13.83
N LEU A 166 -6.85 -0.99 -14.32
CA LEU A 166 -5.57 -0.67 -13.70
C LEU A 166 -4.82 0.34 -14.56
N HIS A 167 -4.30 1.37 -13.94
CA HIS A 167 -3.53 2.41 -14.63
C HIS A 167 -2.34 2.82 -13.79
N LEU A 168 -1.13 2.71 -14.35
CA LEU A 168 0.06 3.24 -13.71
C LEU A 168 0.10 4.76 -13.89
N THR A 169 0.32 5.47 -12.80
CA THR A 169 0.37 6.94 -12.77
C THR A 169 1.80 7.42 -12.60
N ILE A 170 2.11 8.58 -13.18
CA ILE A 170 3.41 9.24 -13.02
C ILE A 170 3.18 10.65 -12.52
N GLU A 171 3.73 10.97 -11.35
CA GLU A 171 3.77 12.34 -10.83
C GLU A 171 4.75 13.18 -11.67
N TYR A 172 4.23 14.13 -12.45
CA TYR A 172 5.00 15.01 -13.33
C TYR A 172 4.53 16.46 -13.20
N HIS A 173 5.42 17.36 -12.79
CA HIS A 173 5.10 18.77 -12.50
C HIS A 173 4.70 19.61 -13.72
N GLY A 174 4.83 19.11 -14.94
CA GLY A 174 4.27 19.81 -16.12
C GLY A 174 2.74 19.75 -16.20
N LYS A 175 2.05 18.90 -15.41
CA LYS A 175 0.57 18.90 -15.32
C LYS A 175 0.04 20.13 -14.56
N GLU A 176 0.72 20.60 -13.52
CA GLU A 176 0.22 21.70 -12.65
C GLU A 176 0.26 23.09 -13.33
N GLN A 177 1.11 23.31 -14.34
CA GLN A 177 1.18 24.59 -15.06
C GLN A 177 0.00 24.83 -16.01
N LYS A 178 -0.69 23.79 -16.50
CA LYS A 178 -1.89 23.97 -17.34
C LYS A 178 -3.14 24.27 -16.54
N ASP A 179 -3.30 23.67 -15.36
CA ASP A 179 -4.47 23.88 -14.51
C ASP A 179 -4.39 25.20 -13.70
N ALA A 180 -3.19 25.67 -13.37
CA ALA A 180 -2.99 26.97 -12.73
C ALA A 180 -3.28 28.18 -13.64
N ALA A 181 -3.37 27.98 -14.96
CA ALA A 181 -3.73 29.04 -15.91
C ALA A 181 -5.25 29.28 -16.02
N GLN A 182 -6.09 28.37 -15.51
CA GLN A 182 -7.56 28.48 -15.58
C GLN A 182 -8.25 28.75 -14.23
N ALA A 183 -7.53 28.69 -13.11
CA ALA A 183 -8.08 28.96 -11.78
C ALA A 183 -7.30 30.10 -11.08
N ARG A 184 -7.47 31.33 -11.54
CA ARG A 184 -7.08 32.53 -10.78
C ARG A 184 -8.34 33.29 -10.36
N GLU A 185 -8.78 33.05 -9.13
CA GLU A 185 -9.33 34.04 -8.20
C GLU A 185 -9.55 33.35 -6.83
N GLY A 186 -8.53 33.40 -5.97
CA GLY A 186 -8.58 32.90 -4.59
C GLY A 186 -7.21 33.04 -3.91
N PRO A 187 -7.14 33.42 -2.61
CA PRO A 187 -5.87 33.79 -1.98
C PRO A 187 -4.97 32.57 -1.77
N SER A 188 -3.72 32.78 -2.15
CA SER A 188 -2.61 31.83 -2.23
C SER A 188 -2.42 30.99 -0.96
N ARG A 189 -2.57 29.66 -1.07
CA ARG A 189 -1.98 28.73 -0.11
C ARG A 189 -0.48 28.63 -0.40
N GLU A 190 0.33 28.98 0.59
CA GLU A 190 1.76 28.71 0.61
C GLU A 190 2.00 27.20 0.54
N THR A 191 2.26 26.68 -0.66
CA THR A 191 2.82 25.34 -0.84
C THR A 191 4.29 25.50 -1.18
N SER A 192 5.17 25.09 -0.26
CA SER A 192 6.59 24.89 -0.52
C SER A 192 6.80 24.16 -1.86
N PRO A 193 7.83 24.50 -2.65
CA PRO A 193 8.09 23.81 -3.90
C PRO A 193 8.32 22.32 -3.61
N ARG A 194 7.37 21.46 -4.01
CA ARG A 194 7.59 20.02 -4.06
C ARG A 194 8.74 19.79 -5.04
N GLU A 195 9.85 19.26 -4.54
CA GLU A 195 10.99 18.89 -5.38
C GLU A 195 10.54 17.86 -6.42
N ALA A 196 10.92 18.09 -7.68
CA ALA A 196 10.58 17.17 -8.76
C ALA A 196 11.16 15.78 -8.45
N PRO A 197 10.39 14.70 -8.69
CA PRO A 197 10.85 13.35 -8.38
C PRO A 197 12.15 13.05 -9.15
N ALA A 198 13.17 12.64 -8.42
CA ALA A 198 14.52 12.43 -8.95
C ALA A 198 14.61 11.34 -10.03
N SER A 199 13.62 10.43 -10.08
CA SER A 199 13.52 9.37 -11.09
C SER A 199 12.06 9.02 -11.37
N GLY A 200 11.79 8.42 -12.53
CA GLY A 200 10.48 7.86 -12.85
C GLY A 200 10.01 6.82 -11.84
N TRP A 201 10.92 6.03 -11.25
CA TRP A 201 10.58 5.06 -10.20
C TRP A 201 10.00 5.73 -8.94
N ALA A 202 10.52 6.88 -8.53
CA ALA A 202 9.98 7.62 -7.40
C ALA A 202 8.62 8.27 -7.72
N ALA A 203 8.37 8.58 -8.99
CA ALA A 203 7.14 9.19 -9.48
C ALA A 203 6.02 8.18 -9.77
N LEU A 204 6.33 6.88 -9.84
CA LEU A 204 5.40 5.82 -10.22
C LEU A 204 4.38 5.54 -9.11
N GLY A 205 3.10 5.51 -9.46
CA GLY A 205 2.01 5.03 -8.62
C GLY A 205 1.09 4.09 -9.38
N LEU A 206 0.14 3.50 -8.68
CA LEU A 206 -0.92 2.66 -9.24
C LEU A 206 -2.27 3.30 -8.93
N SER A 207 -3.15 3.31 -9.93
CA SER A 207 -4.54 3.72 -9.82
C SER A 207 -5.43 2.53 -10.22
N TYR A 208 -6.47 2.29 -9.42
CA TYR A 208 -7.44 1.25 -9.66
C TYR A 208 -8.84 1.87 -9.78
N LYS A 209 -9.52 1.59 -10.89
CA LYS A 209 -10.84 2.13 -11.21
C LYS A 209 -11.94 1.28 -10.58
N VAL A 210 -12.23 1.60 -9.31
CA VAL A 210 -13.29 0.94 -8.54
C VAL A 210 -14.64 1.16 -9.19
N GLN A 211 -15.42 0.09 -9.36
CA GLN A 211 -16.80 0.17 -9.85
C GLN A 211 -17.80 0.31 -8.69
N TRP A 212 -18.99 0.84 -8.97
CA TRP A 212 -20.09 0.78 -8.01
C TRP A 212 -20.42 -0.68 -7.70
N PRO A 213 -20.73 -1.03 -6.44
CA PRO A 213 -20.86 -0.18 -5.25
C PRO A 213 -19.58 -0.09 -4.40
N LEU A 214 -18.46 -0.68 -4.84
CA LEU A 214 -17.31 -0.94 -3.98
C LEU A 214 -16.50 0.31 -3.58
N HIS A 215 -16.75 1.46 -4.21
CA HIS A 215 -16.09 2.73 -3.88
C HIS A 215 -16.45 3.26 -2.48
N ILE A 216 -17.50 2.73 -1.83
CA ILE A 216 -17.79 3.00 -0.41
C ILE A 216 -16.65 2.47 0.48
N LEU A 217 -16.09 1.30 0.13
CA LEU A 217 -14.97 0.69 0.85
C LEU A 217 -13.63 1.18 0.30
N PHE A 218 -13.45 1.12 -1.02
CA PHE A 218 -12.23 1.57 -1.70
C PHE A 218 -12.30 3.05 -2.03
N THR A 219 -12.36 3.87 -0.99
CA THR A 219 -12.33 5.33 -1.13
C THR A 219 -10.98 5.80 -1.69
N PRO A 220 -10.90 7.01 -2.28
CA PRO A 220 -9.62 7.56 -2.74
C PRO A 220 -8.55 7.60 -1.64
N ALA A 221 -8.93 7.90 -0.39
CA ALA A 221 -8.02 7.91 0.75
C ALA A 221 -7.49 6.50 1.10
N VAL A 222 -8.33 5.47 0.93
CA VAL A 222 -7.94 4.07 1.10
C VAL A 222 -6.98 3.63 -0.01
N LEU A 223 -7.28 3.96 -1.26
CA LEU A 223 -6.41 3.63 -2.39
C LEU A 223 -5.04 4.33 -2.30
N GLU A 224 -4.98 5.55 -1.76
CA GLU A 224 -3.71 6.23 -1.52
C GLU A 224 -2.85 5.49 -0.49
N LYS A 225 -3.45 4.97 0.59
CA LYS A 225 -2.73 4.13 1.57
C LYS A 225 -2.19 2.86 0.92
N TYR A 226 -2.96 2.20 0.05
CA TYR A 226 -2.48 1.06 -0.73
C TYR A 226 -1.33 1.47 -1.67
N ASN A 227 -1.41 2.62 -2.32
CA ASN A 227 -0.39 3.14 -3.21
C ASN A 227 0.94 3.39 -2.48
N VAL A 228 0.90 3.89 -1.24
CA VAL A 228 2.09 4.03 -0.39
C VAL A 228 2.75 2.66 -0.13
N VAL A 229 1.96 1.64 0.22
CA VAL A 229 2.47 0.27 0.42
C VAL A 229 3.04 -0.29 -0.89
N PHE A 230 2.34 -0.10 -2.01
CA PHE A 230 2.76 -0.53 -3.34
C PHE A 230 4.12 0.03 -3.73
N LYS A 231 4.31 1.36 -3.63
CA LYS A 231 5.58 2.03 -3.96
C LYS A 231 6.74 1.44 -3.14
N TYR A 232 6.50 1.19 -1.86
CA TYR A 232 7.50 0.60 -0.96
C TYR A 232 7.85 -0.85 -1.33
N LEU A 233 6.85 -1.71 -1.51
CA LEU A 233 7.05 -3.11 -1.90
C LEU A 233 7.77 -3.21 -3.25
N LEU A 234 7.42 -2.34 -4.21
CA LEU A 234 8.03 -2.31 -5.53
C LEU A 234 9.50 -1.89 -5.45
N SER A 235 9.84 -0.95 -4.56
CA SER A 235 11.23 -0.54 -4.32
C SER A 235 12.09 -1.71 -3.80
N VAL A 236 11.59 -2.45 -2.80
CA VAL A 236 12.26 -3.65 -2.28
C VAL A 236 12.44 -4.70 -3.38
N ARG A 237 11.38 -4.97 -4.15
CA ARG A 237 11.42 -5.96 -5.24
C ARG A 237 12.41 -5.57 -6.34
N ARG A 238 12.51 -4.28 -6.67
CA ARG A 238 13.44 -3.76 -7.67
C ARG A 238 14.89 -3.89 -7.21
N VAL A 239 15.21 -3.52 -5.97
CA VAL A 239 16.56 -3.75 -5.40
C VAL A 239 16.94 -5.22 -5.46
N GLN A 240 16.02 -6.11 -5.09
CA GLN A 240 16.23 -7.55 -5.15
C GLN A 240 16.57 -8.02 -6.57
N ALA A 241 15.79 -7.58 -7.57
CA ALA A 241 16.03 -7.90 -8.98
C ALA A 241 17.39 -7.36 -9.48
N GLU A 242 17.75 -6.12 -9.12
CA GLU A 242 19.04 -5.53 -9.49
C GLU A 242 20.24 -6.27 -8.85
N LEU A 243 20.13 -6.66 -7.58
CA LEU A 243 21.16 -7.46 -6.90
C LEU A 243 21.32 -8.85 -7.54
N GLN A 244 20.22 -9.45 -7.99
CA GLN A 244 20.24 -10.72 -8.73
C GLN A 244 20.85 -10.55 -10.13
N HIS A 245 20.54 -9.46 -10.83
CA HIS A 245 21.16 -9.13 -12.11
C HIS A 245 22.68 -8.96 -11.97
N CYS A 246 23.13 -8.25 -10.93
CA CYS A 246 24.56 -8.10 -10.62
C CYS A 246 25.26 -9.45 -10.38
N TRP A 247 24.58 -10.43 -9.78
CA TRP A 247 25.09 -11.80 -9.67
C TRP A 247 25.34 -12.43 -11.02
N ALA A 248 24.35 -12.34 -11.91
CA ALA A 248 24.41 -12.95 -13.22
C ALA A 248 25.56 -12.38 -14.03
N LEU A 249 25.75 -11.05 -13.99
CA LEU A 249 26.89 -10.37 -14.63
C LEU A 249 28.24 -10.82 -14.07
N GLN A 250 28.37 -10.96 -12.75
CA GLN A 250 29.60 -11.44 -12.11
C GLN A 250 29.86 -12.93 -12.42
N MET A 251 28.80 -13.74 -12.52
CA MET A 251 28.85 -15.17 -12.82
C MET A 251 29.41 -15.43 -14.22
N GLN A 252 29.00 -14.64 -15.21
CA GLN A 252 29.48 -14.73 -16.60
C GLN A 252 31.01 -14.52 -16.70
N ARG A 253 31.62 -13.88 -15.70
CA ARG A 253 33.06 -13.57 -15.65
C ARG A 253 33.87 -14.48 -14.74
N LYS A 254 33.29 -15.54 -14.17
CA LYS A 254 33.97 -16.43 -13.21
C LYS A 254 35.27 -17.07 -13.72
N HIS A 255 35.48 -17.15 -15.02
CA HIS A 255 36.69 -17.69 -15.62
C HIS A 255 37.87 -16.70 -15.69
N LEU A 256 37.68 -15.44 -15.30
CA LEU A 256 38.74 -14.43 -15.24
C LEU A 256 39.46 -14.45 -13.87
N LYS A 257 40.74 -14.06 -13.84
CA LYS A 257 41.51 -13.98 -12.59
C LYS A 257 40.84 -13.04 -11.60
N SER A 258 40.39 -13.59 -10.47
CA SER A 258 39.77 -12.84 -9.39
C SER A 258 40.80 -12.02 -8.63
N ASN A 259 40.48 -10.75 -8.35
CA ASN A 259 41.31 -9.87 -7.53
C ASN A 259 40.71 -9.72 -6.11
N GLN A 260 41.46 -9.11 -5.18
CA GLN A 260 40.99 -8.87 -3.81
C GLN A 260 39.72 -8.00 -3.75
N THR A 261 39.54 -7.06 -4.70
CA THR A 261 38.35 -6.20 -4.75
C THR A 261 37.09 -6.95 -5.12
N ASP A 262 37.21 -8.01 -5.93
CA ASP A 262 36.09 -8.89 -6.28
C ASP A 262 35.58 -9.58 -5.02
N ALA A 263 36.47 -10.12 -4.18
CA ALA A 263 36.07 -10.74 -2.91
C ALA A 263 35.27 -9.79 -2.02
N VAL A 264 35.63 -8.50 -1.98
CA VAL A 264 34.88 -7.46 -1.26
C VAL A 264 33.51 -7.21 -1.91
N LYS A 265 33.44 -7.08 -3.24
CA LYS A 265 32.16 -6.96 -3.98
C LYS A 265 31.23 -8.15 -3.69
N TRP A 266 31.76 -9.37 -3.76
CA TRP A 266 31.03 -10.61 -3.49
C TRP A 266 30.48 -10.65 -2.06
N ARG A 267 31.31 -10.31 -1.07
CA ARG A 267 30.89 -10.30 0.34
C ARG A 267 29.81 -9.25 0.61
N LEU A 268 30.01 -8.03 0.12
CA LEU A 268 29.02 -6.95 0.28
C LEU A 268 27.70 -7.34 -0.38
N ARG A 269 27.73 -7.86 -1.62
CA ARG A 269 26.53 -8.27 -2.33
C ARG A 269 25.78 -9.39 -1.62
N ASN A 270 26.48 -10.42 -1.15
CA ASN A 270 25.85 -11.52 -0.41
C ASN A 270 25.15 -11.00 0.85
N HIS A 271 25.77 -10.05 1.55
CA HIS A 271 25.18 -9.43 2.73
C HIS A 271 23.95 -8.58 2.36
N MET A 272 24.04 -7.74 1.32
CA MET A 272 22.91 -6.95 0.80
C MET A 272 21.73 -7.83 0.38
N ALA A 273 21.99 -8.86 -0.43
CA ALA A 273 20.98 -9.80 -0.90
C ALA A 273 20.33 -10.55 0.28
N PHE A 274 21.13 -11.06 1.22
CA PHE A 274 20.61 -11.70 2.43
C PHE A 274 19.63 -10.79 3.20
N LEU A 275 19.98 -9.52 3.42
CA LEU A 275 19.11 -8.59 4.14
C LEU A 275 17.82 -8.33 3.35
N VAL A 276 17.93 -8.04 2.05
CA VAL A 276 16.77 -7.72 1.20
C VAL A 276 15.85 -8.92 1.02
N ASP A 277 16.39 -10.13 0.83
CA ASP A 277 15.61 -11.36 0.71
C ASP A 277 14.85 -11.68 2.01
N ASN A 278 15.47 -11.50 3.18
CA ASN A 278 14.79 -11.71 4.47
C ASN A 278 13.73 -10.63 4.74
N LEU A 279 14.01 -9.37 4.39
CA LEU A 279 13.03 -8.29 4.49
C LEU A 279 11.82 -8.58 3.60
N GLN A 280 12.06 -8.97 2.35
CA GLN A 280 11.01 -9.27 1.39
C GLN A 280 10.17 -10.47 1.85
N TYR A 281 10.80 -11.52 2.37
CA TYR A 281 10.10 -12.68 2.92
C TYR A 281 9.21 -12.28 4.10
N TYR A 282 9.74 -11.51 5.05
CA TYR A 282 8.96 -11.02 6.20
C TYR A 282 7.74 -10.24 5.75
N LEU A 283 7.93 -9.28 4.83
CA LEU A 283 6.84 -8.48 4.29
C LEU A 283 5.79 -9.37 3.63
N GLN A 284 6.18 -10.34 2.79
CA GLN A 284 5.23 -11.18 2.08
C GLN A 284 4.50 -12.17 3.00
N VAL A 285 5.25 -12.98 3.74
CA VAL A 285 4.68 -14.12 4.46
C VAL A 285 4.12 -13.71 5.81
N ASP A 286 4.92 -13.03 6.63
CA ASP A 286 4.56 -12.75 8.01
C ASP A 286 3.56 -11.59 8.11
N VAL A 287 3.64 -10.62 7.19
CA VAL A 287 2.76 -9.44 7.17
C VAL A 287 1.61 -9.60 6.16
N LEU A 288 1.90 -9.65 4.85
CA LEU A 288 0.86 -9.57 3.83
C LEU A 288 -0.08 -10.78 3.84
N GLU A 289 0.44 -12.02 3.79
CA GLU A 289 -0.40 -13.22 3.77
C GLU A 289 -1.17 -13.42 5.08
N SER A 290 -0.51 -13.19 6.22
CA SER A 290 -1.13 -13.29 7.54
C SER A 290 -2.30 -12.30 7.70
N GLN A 291 -2.05 -11.01 7.45
CA GLN A 291 -3.06 -9.97 7.58
C GLN A 291 -4.20 -10.15 6.58
N PHE A 292 -3.90 -10.57 5.33
CA PHE A 292 -4.94 -10.80 4.32
C PHE A 292 -5.83 -12.00 4.68
N SER A 293 -5.24 -13.07 5.21
CA SER A 293 -6.00 -14.23 5.68
C SER A 293 -6.95 -13.88 6.82
N GLN A 294 -6.51 -13.04 7.76
CA GLN A 294 -7.35 -12.53 8.85
C GLN A 294 -8.51 -11.67 8.30
N LEU A 295 -8.25 -10.79 7.34
CA LEU A 295 -9.29 -9.97 6.69
C LEU A 295 -10.34 -10.86 6.02
N LEU A 296 -9.92 -11.83 5.20
CA LEU A 296 -10.84 -12.75 4.53
C LEU A 296 -11.69 -13.54 5.52
N HIS A 297 -11.09 -14.00 6.63
CA HIS A 297 -11.81 -14.71 7.67
C HIS A 297 -12.89 -13.83 8.31
N GLN A 298 -12.59 -12.57 8.64
CA GLN A 298 -13.53 -11.62 9.22
C GLN A 298 -14.68 -11.27 8.26
N ILE A 299 -14.38 -11.08 6.97
CA ILE A 299 -15.40 -10.79 5.95
C ILE A 299 -16.37 -11.96 5.79
N ASN A 300 -15.87 -13.19 5.83
CA ASN A 300 -16.67 -14.41 5.69
C ASN A 300 -17.46 -14.77 6.96
N SER A 301 -17.06 -14.27 8.14
CA SER A 301 -17.69 -14.58 9.42
C SER A 301 -18.73 -13.55 9.89
N THR A 302 -18.88 -12.43 9.18
CA THR A 302 -19.85 -11.38 9.49
C THR A 302 -20.91 -11.24 8.40
N ARG A 303 -22.07 -10.69 8.76
CA ARG A 303 -23.10 -10.22 7.82
C ARG A 303 -23.37 -8.71 7.96
N ASP A 304 -22.48 -7.99 8.63
CA ASP A 304 -22.59 -6.54 8.84
C ASP A 304 -21.51 -5.82 8.01
N PHE A 305 -21.94 -4.95 7.10
CA PHE A 305 -21.04 -4.15 6.26
C PHE A 305 -20.08 -3.25 7.07
N GLU A 306 -20.52 -2.68 8.20
CA GLU A 306 -19.65 -1.85 9.01
C GLU A 306 -18.51 -2.66 9.65
N SER A 307 -18.78 -3.93 9.96
CA SER A 307 -17.76 -4.87 10.43
C SER A 307 -16.72 -5.15 9.34
N ILE A 308 -17.13 -5.29 8.08
CA ILE A 308 -16.21 -5.41 6.93
C ILE A 308 -15.34 -4.16 6.81
N ARG A 309 -15.95 -2.97 6.86
CA ARG A 309 -15.24 -1.69 6.77
C ARG A 309 -14.18 -1.57 7.87
N LEU A 310 -14.56 -1.87 9.11
CA LEU A 310 -13.65 -1.81 10.26
C LEU A 310 -12.51 -2.84 10.14
N ALA A 311 -12.82 -4.07 9.73
CA ALA A 311 -11.81 -5.10 9.50
C ALA A 311 -10.81 -4.69 8.41
N HIS A 312 -11.30 -4.07 7.33
CA HIS A 312 -10.45 -3.54 6.26
C HIS A 312 -9.59 -2.35 6.71
N ASP A 313 -10.13 -1.41 7.49
CA ASP A 313 -9.37 -0.30 8.06
C ASP A 313 -8.28 -0.79 9.01
N HIS A 314 -8.58 -1.80 9.83
CA HIS A 314 -7.61 -2.45 10.71
C HIS A 314 -6.53 -3.16 9.90
N PHE A 315 -6.91 -3.93 8.88
CA PHE A 315 -5.99 -4.59 7.95
C PHE A 315 -4.99 -3.60 7.36
N LEU A 316 -5.46 -2.51 6.76
CA LEU A 316 -4.62 -1.53 6.08
C LEU A 316 -3.72 -0.76 7.07
N SER A 317 -4.23 -0.47 8.26
CA SER A 317 -3.45 0.15 9.34
C SER A 317 -2.31 -0.77 9.82
N ASN A 318 -2.60 -2.06 9.98
CA ASN A 318 -1.59 -3.04 10.34
C ASN A 318 -0.56 -3.23 9.22
N LEU A 319 -0.99 -3.25 7.95
CA LEU A 319 -0.04 -3.31 6.83
C LEU A 319 0.98 -2.17 6.87
N LEU A 320 0.51 -0.94 7.06
CA LEU A 320 1.39 0.24 7.14
C LEU A 320 2.31 0.19 8.36
N ALA A 321 1.80 -0.28 9.51
CA ALA A 321 2.56 -0.37 10.75
C ALA A 321 3.61 -1.49 10.72
N GLN A 322 3.20 -2.71 10.39
CA GLN A 322 4.04 -3.91 10.36
C GLN A 322 5.03 -3.89 9.20
N SER A 323 4.74 -3.18 8.10
CA SER A 323 5.73 -2.93 7.02
C SER A 323 6.76 -1.85 7.38
N PHE A 324 6.72 -1.32 8.60
CA PHE A 324 7.57 -0.25 9.16
C PHE A 324 7.45 1.11 8.50
N ILE A 325 6.48 1.33 7.62
CA ILE A 325 6.27 2.60 6.92
C ILE A 325 5.94 3.73 7.90
N LEU A 326 5.19 3.42 8.97
CA LEU A 326 4.83 4.40 9.99
C LEU A 326 5.97 4.69 10.99
N LEU A 327 6.95 3.78 11.13
CA LEU A 327 8.08 3.95 12.04
C LEU A 327 9.23 4.70 11.34
N LYS A 328 9.14 6.03 11.30
CA LYS A 328 10.08 6.92 10.58
C LYS A 328 11.58 6.54 10.69
N PRO A 329 12.15 6.22 11.87
CA PRO A 329 13.57 5.86 11.96
C PRO A 329 13.91 4.55 11.22
N VAL A 330 13.03 3.55 11.32
CA VAL A 330 13.18 2.26 10.63
C VAL A 330 12.99 2.46 9.13
N PHE A 331 11.93 3.15 8.73
CA PHE A 331 11.64 3.45 7.33
C PHE A 331 12.79 4.21 6.66
N HIS A 332 13.34 5.24 7.31
CA HIS A 332 14.49 5.97 6.78
C HIS A 332 15.73 5.08 6.65
N CYS A 333 16.03 4.27 7.67
CA CYS A 333 17.15 3.34 7.63
C CYS A 333 17.00 2.29 6.51
N LEU A 334 15.79 1.76 6.28
CA LEU A 334 15.51 0.81 5.22
C LEU A 334 15.64 1.45 3.84
N ASN A 335 15.12 2.65 3.61
CA ASN A 335 15.31 3.34 2.33
C ASN A 335 16.78 3.63 2.05
N GLU A 336 17.55 4.08 3.04
CA GLU A 336 19.00 4.29 2.89
C GLU A 336 19.72 2.97 2.53
N ILE A 337 19.30 1.84 3.11
CA ILE A 337 19.81 0.51 2.74
C ILE A 337 19.49 0.19 1.27
N LEU A 338 18.27 0.44 0.82
CA LEU A 338 17.86 0.22 -0.58
C LEU A 338 18.65 1.11 -1.54
N ASP A 339 18.89 2.39 -1.19
CA ASP A 339 19.69 3.33 -1.98
C ASP A 339 21.18 2.95 -2.06
N LEU A 340 21.75 2.44 -0.96
CA LEU A 340 23.10 1.88 -0.94
C LEU A 340 23.20 0.63 -1.83
N CYS A 341 22.17 -0.23 -1.83
CA CYS A 341 22.10 -1.38 -2.74
C CYS A 341 22.02 -0.93 -4.21
N HIS A 342 21.18 0.06 -4.54
CA HIS A 342 21.11 0.62 -5.89
C HIS A 342 22.46 1.20 -6.35
N SER A 343 23.13 1.96 -5.47
CA SER A 343 24.45 2.54 -5.74
C SER A 343 25.50 1.46 -5.99
N PHE A 344 25.46 0.36 -5.21
CA PHE A 344 26.30 -0.81 -5.42
C PHE A 344 26.00 -1.50 -6.76
N CYS A 345 24.73 -1.72 -7.10
CA CYS A 345 24.34 -2.33 -8.37
C CYS A 345 24.80 -1.50 -9.57
N SER A 346 24.68 -0.17 -9.48
CA SER A 346 25.17 0.77 -10.48
C SER A 346 26.70 0.68 -10.64
N LEU A 347 27.44 0.68 -9.54
CA LEU A 347 28.91 0.54 -9.55
C LEU A 347 29.35 -0.78 -10.21
N VAL A 348 28.71 -1.89 -9.86
CA VAL A 348 29.04 -3.22 -10.43
C VAL A 348 28.69 -3.31 -11.91
N SER A 349 27.56 -2.74 -12.32
CA SER A 349 27.10 -2.79 -13.71
C SER A 349 27.96 -1.92 -14.64
N GLN A 350 28.45 -0.78 -14.15
CA GLN A 350 29.35 0.10 -14.92
C GLN A 350 30.78 -0.46 -14.98
N ASN A 351 31.24 -1.12 -13.92
CA ASN A 351 32.59 -1.63 -13.79
C ASN A 351 32.61 -3.16 -13.64
N LEU A 352 32.37 -3.83 -14.76
CA LEU A 352 32.46 -5.29 -14.84
C LEU A 352 33.90 -5.79 -14.58
N GLY A 353 34.92 -4.95 -14.83
CA GLY A 353 36.35 -5.25 -14.65
C GLY A 353 36.93 -4.91 -13.27
N PRO A 354 38.28 -4.96 -13.14
CA PRO A 354 38.97 -4.44 -11.97
C PRO A 354 38.55 -2.99 -11.73
N LEU A 355 38.27 -2.65 -10.48
CA LEU A 355 37.94 -1.27 -10.13
C LEU A 355 39.20 -0.41 -10.30
N ASP A 356 39.01 0.78 -10.87
CA ASP A 356 39.98 1.86 -10.75
C ASP A 356 40.01 2.39 -9.31
N GLU A 357 40.95 3.28 -9.01
CA GLU A 357 41.11 3.84 -7.66
C GLU A 357 39.84 4.53 -7.16
N ARG A 358 39.09 5.18 -8.06
CA ARG A 358 37.80 5.82 -7.75
C ARG A 358 36.72 4.80 -7.43
N GLY A 359 36.60 3.74 -8.24
CA GLY A 359 35.66 2.65 -8.00
C GLY A 359 35.96 1.91 -6.69
N ALA A 360 37.24 1.73 -6.35
CA ALA A 360 37.65 1.13 -5.08
C ALA A 360 37.30 2.03 -3.88
N ALA A 361 37.50 3.35 -3.99
CA ALA A 361 37.08 4.31 -2.98
C ALA A 361 35.56 4.32 -2.79
N GLN A 362 34.79 4.33 -3.88
CA GLN A 362 33.33 4.22 -3.85
C GLN A 362 32.87 2.91 -3.19
N LEU A 363 33.49 1.77 -3.53
CA LEU A 363 33.19 0.50 -2.89
C LEU A 363 33.44 0.54 -1.38
N SER A 364 34.53 1.18 -0.93
CA SER A 364 34.84 1.34 0.50
C SER A 364 33.77 2.16 1.23
N ILE A 365 33.30 3.25 0.60
CA ILE A 365 32.20 4.07 1.13
C ILE A 365 30.92 3.24 1.26
N LEU A 366 30.56 2.47 0.23
CA LEU A 366 29.37 1.60 0.23
C LEU A 366 29.45 0.52 1.32
N VAL A 367 30.61 -0.13 1.49
CA VAL A 367 30.81 -1.13 2.55
C VAL A 367 30.58 -0.50 3.93
N LYS A 368 31.18 0.65 4.20
CA LYS A 368 31.02 1.35 5.49
C LYS A 368 29.60 1.83 5.71
N GLY A 369 28.99 2.43 4.69
CA GLY A 369 27.61 2.91 4.72
C GLY A 369 26.64 1.78 5.02
N PHE A 370 26.71 0.69 4.25
CA PHE A 370 25.82 -0.45 4.42
C PHE A 370 25.98 -1.10 5.79
N SER A 371 27.23 -1.30 6.24
CA SER A 371 27.53 -1.88 7.54
C SER A 371 26.99 -1.03 8.70
N ARG A 372 27.10 0.30 8.59
CA ARG A 372 26.51 1.25 9.54
C ARG A 372 24.99 1.15 9.58
N GLN A 373 24.33 1.17 8.42
CA GLN A 373 22.86 1.14 8.36
C GLN A 373 22.28 -0.20 8.80
N SER A 374 22.87 -1.32 8.38
CA SER A 374 22.47 -2.65 8.84
C SER A 374 22.58 -2.79 10.37
N SER A 375 23.67 -2.27 10.95
CA SER A 375 23.84 -2.23 12.42
C SER A 375 22.84 -1.31 13.11
N LEU A 376 22.54 -0.15 12.52
CA LEU A 376 21.56 0.79 13.05
C LEU A 376 20.15 0.17 13.04
N LEU A 377 19.77 -0.44 11.92
CA LEU A 377 18.50 -1.17 11.78
C LEU A 377 18.38 -2.22 12.88
N PHE A 378 19.39 -3.07 13.06
CA PHE A 378 19.37 -4.11 14.08
C PHE A 378 19.21 -3.54 15.50
N LYS A 379 19.92 -2.45 15.83
CA LYS A 379 19.81 -1.76 17.13
C LYS A 379 18.41 -1.17 17.35
N ILE A 380 17.85 -0.50 16.33
CA ILE A 380 16.50 0.09 16.42
C ILE A 380 15.48 -1.03 16.63
N LEU A 381 15.48 -2.07 15.79
CA LEU A 381 14.53 -3.16 15.88
C LEU A 381 14.67 -3.88 17.24
N SER A 382 15.89 -4.13 17.73
CA SER A 382 16.12 -4.75 19.05
C SER A 382 15.61 -3.89 20.20
N SER A 383 15.80 -2.58 20.13
CA SER A 383 15.26 -1.64 21.11
C SER A 383 13.74 -1.63 21.11
N VAL A 384 13.10 -1.63 19.94
CA VAL A 384 11.64 -1.65 19.84
C VAL A 384 11.07 -2.95 20.40
N ARG A 385 11.73 -4.09 20.19
CA ARG A 385 11.36 -5.38 20.80
C ARG A 385 11.36 -5.32 22.34
N ASN A 386 12.31 -4.62 22.93
CA ASN A 386 12.44 -4.53 24.39
C ASN A 386 11.35 -3.65 25.03
N HIS A 387 10.75 -2.74 24.27
CA HIS A 387 9.75 -1.77 24.77
C HIS A 387 8.31 -2.12 24.37
N GLN A 388 8.12 -2.89 23.31
CA GLN A 388 6.82 -3.37 22.84
C GLN A 388 6.92 -4.87 22.59
N ILE A 389 6.04 -5.65 23.25
CA ILE A 389 5.83 -7.08 22.98
C ILE A 389 5.08 -7.21 21.65
N ASN A 390 5.64 -6.65 20.57
CA ASN A 390 5.09 -6.83 19.24
C ASN A 390 5.72 -8.10 18.65
N SER A 391 4.96 -9.19 18.69
CA SER A 391 5.38 -10.53 18.23
C SER A 391 5.95 -10.50 16.80
N ASP A 392 5.39 -9.62 15.96
CA ASP A 392 5.73 -9.55 14.53
C ASP A 392 7.15 -8.99 14.30
N LEU A 393 7.57 -8.03 15.12
CA LEU A 393 8.93 -7.45 15.06
C LEU A 393 10.00 -8.47 15.49
N ALA A 394 9.66 -9.34 16.45
CA ALA A 394 10.56 -10.36 16.94
C ALA A 394 10.89 -11.40 15.86
N GLN A 395 9.95 -11.68 14.95
CA GLN A 395 10.17 -12.61 13.83
C GLN A 395 11.16 -12.05 12.81
N LEU A 396 11.04 -10.78 12.40
CA LEU A 396 12.02 -10.17 11.50
C LEU A 396 13.42 -10.15 12.13
N LEU A 397 13.53 -9.77 13.40
CA LEU A 397 14.81 -9.79 14.12
C LEU A 397 15.42 -11.18 14.16
N LEU A 398 14.62 -12.21 14.44
CA LEU A 398 15.06 -13.59 14.45
C LEU A 398 15.54 -14.04 13.08
N ARG A 399 14.87 -13.63 11.99
CA ARG A 399 15.29 -13.95 10.62
C ARG A 399 16.59 -13.24 10.24
N LEU A 400 16.68 -11.94 10.51
CA LEU A 400 17.88 -11.15 10.23
C LEU A 400 19.09 -11.65 11.02
N ASP A 401 18.89 -12.14 12.24
CA ASP A 401 19.95 -12.65 13.10
C ASP A 401 19.90 -14.17 13.31
N TYR A 402 19.33 -14.92 12.36
CA TYR A 402 19.17 -16.37 12.47
C TYR A 402 20.52 -17.09 12.68
N ASN A 403 21.56 -16.60 12.01
CA ASN A 403 22.93 -17.11 12.15
C ASN A 403 23.71 -16.47 13.32
N LYS A 404 23.04 -15.69 14.18
CA LYS A 404 23.64 -14.85 15.24
C LYS A 404 24.74 -13.91 14.73
N TYR A 405 24.74 -13.58 13.44
CA TYR A 405 25.80 -12.77 12.84
C TYR A 405 25.88 -11.37 13.47
N TYR A 406 24.73 -10.76 13.76
CA TYR A 406 24.66 -9.44 14.37
C TYR A 406 24.84 -9.50 15.90
N THR A 407 24.32 -10.55 16.53
CA THR A 407 24.53 -10.80 17.97
C THR A 407 25.99 -11.11 18.31
N GLN A 408 26.68 -11.92 17.50
CA GLN A 408 28.10 -12.25 17.68
C GLN A 408 29.01 -11.05 17.34
N ALA A 409 28.57 -10.16 16.45
CA ALA A 409 29.25 -8.89 16.20
C ALA A 409 29.01 -7.85 17.31
N GLY A 410 28.33 -8.19 18.42
CA GLY A 410 28.22 -7.35 19.63
C GLY A 410 27.60 -5.96 19.44
N GLY A 411 26.91 -5.71 18.32
CA GLY A 411 26.49 -4.35 17.94
C GLY A 411 27.66 -3.40 17.61
N THR A 412 28.88 -3.92 17.47
CA THR A 412 30.12 -3.23 17.10
C THR A 412 30.92 -4.11 16.13
N LEU A 413 30.86 -3.77 14.85
CA LEU A 413 31.78 -4.37 13.88
C LEU A 413 33.21 -3.91 14.16
N GLY A 414 34.07 -4.86 14.50
CA GLY A 414 35.50 -4.64 14.59
C GLY A 414 36.16 -5.43 15.71
N SER A 415 36.22 -6.75 15.61
CA SER A 415 37.36 -7.46 16.15
C SER A 415 38.00 -8.27 15.04
N PHE A 416 39.21 -7.85 14.73
CA PHE A 416 40.18 -8.41 13.81
C PHE A 416 40.31 -9.94 13.93
N GLY A 417 40.48 -10.57 12.78
CA GLY A 417 41.33 -11.74 12.59
C GLY A 417 42.15 -11.46 11.34
N MET A 418 43.47 -11.31 11.54
CA MET A 418 44.47 -11.13 10.47
C MET A 418 44.41 -12.25 9.44
#